data_AF-A0A8C6QVP5-F1
#
_entry.id   AF-A0A8C6QVP5-F1
#
_cell.length_a   1.000
_cell.length_b   1.000
_cell.length_c   1.000
_cell.angle_alpha   90.00
_cell.angle_beta   90.00
_cell.angle_gamma   90.00
#
_symmetry.space_group_name_H-M   'P 1'
#
loop_
_entity.id
_entity.type
_entity.pdbx_description
1 polymer ?
#
loop_
_entity_poly.entity_id
_entity_poly.type
_entity_poly.pdbx_seq_one_letter_code
_entity_poly.pdbx_strand_id
1 'polypeptide(L)'
;MESFSSKSLALQAEKKLLSKMAGRSVAHLFIDETSSEVLDELYRVSKEYTQSRPKAQRVIKDLIKVAVKVAVLHRSGCFGPGELALATQFRQKLRQGAMTALSFGEVDFTFEAAVLAGLLTQCRDTLLELVENHLTPKSHDRIRHVFDHYSDPDLLSALYGPDFTQHLGKICDGLRKLLDEGKL
;
A
#
# COMPACT_ATOMS: atom_id res chain seq x y z
N MET A 1 26.31 19.62 -39.81
CA MET A 1 26.17 19.45 -38.35
C MET A 1 24.71 19.15 -38.07
N GLU A 2 24.38 17.93 -37.68
CA GLU A 2 22.99 17.60 -37.36
C GLU A 2 22.60 18.24 -36.02
N SER A 3 21.43 18.89 -36.02
CA SER A 3 20.90 19.61 -34.85
C SER A 3 20.32 18.60 -33.85
N PHE A 4 20.81 18.69 -32.60
CA PHE A 4 20.28 17.91 -31.49
C PHE A 4 18.80 18.25 -31.25
N SER A 5 17.94 17.24 -31.33
CA SER A 5 16.51 17.37 -31.08
C SER A 5 16.11 16.52 -29.89
N SER A 6 15.76 17.17 -28.78
CA SER A 6 15.19 16.51 -27.59
C SER A 6 13.91 15.72 -27.92
N LYS A 7 13.21 16.09 -28.99
CA LYS A 7 12.02 15.38 -29.50
C LYS A 7 12.35 13.99 -30.06
N SER A 8 13.46 13.80 -30.77
CA SER A 8 13.82 12.48 -31.33
C SER A 8 14.33 11.53 -30.24
N LEU A 9 15.04 12.05 -29.24
CA LEU A 9 15.43 11.29 -28.03
C LEU A 9 14.23 10.93 -27.15
N ALA A 10 13.28 11.86 -26.99
CA ALA A 10 12.02 11.59 -26.29
C ALA A 10 11.21 10.49 -27.01
N LEU A 11 11.09 10.55 -28.34
CA LEU A 11 10.36 9.54 -29.12
C LEU A 11 11.04 8.16 -29.11
N GLN A 12 12.37 8.09 -29.10
CA GLN A 12 13.09 6.81 -28.96
C GLN A 12 12.99 6.25 -27.52
N ALA A 13 13.03 7.08 -26.49
CA ALA A 13 12.80 6.67 -25.10
C ALA A 13 11.35 6.21 -24.88
N GLU A 14 10.39 6.91 -25.47
CA GLU A 14 8.96 6.58 -25.45
C GLU A 14 8.71 5.23 -26.15
N LYS A 15 9.31 4.99 -27.32
CA LYS A 15 9.21 3.72 -28.05
C LYS A 15 9.84 2.54 -27.29
N LYS A 16 10.85 2.79 -26.45
CA LYS A 16 11.54 1.78 -25.63
C LYS A 16 10.87 1.52 -24.28
N LEU A 17 10.05 2.46 -23.79
CA LEU A 17 9.21 2.33 -22.60
C LEU A 17 7.83 1.74 -22.92
N LEU A 18 7.24 2.11 -24.06
CA LEU A 18 5.96 1.58 -24.55
C LEU A 18 6.04 0.11 -24.98
N SER A 19 7.23 -0.38 -25.36
CA SER A 19 7.45 -1.80 -25.68
C SER A 19 7.49 -2.73 -24.45
N LYS A 20 7.38 -2.19 -23.23
CA LYS A 20 7.29 -2.94 -21.96
C LYS A 20 5.99 -2.63 -21.19
N MET A 21 4.84 -2.76 -21.88
CA MET A 21 3.52 -3.23 -21.41
C MET A 21 2.84 -2.75 -20.10
N ALA A 22 3.28 -1.71 -19.36
CA ALA A 22 2.64 -1.39 -18.07
C ALA A 22 2.24 0.08 -17.81
N GLY A 23 2.40 0.99 -18.79
CA GLY A 23 2.46 2.43 -18.49
C GLY A 23 1.15 3.17 -18.20
N ARG A 24 -0.01 2.78 -18.78
CA ARG A 24 -1.25 3.58 -18.66
C ARG A 24 -2.32 2.98 -17.74
N SER A 25 -2.39 1.66 -17.61
CA SER A 25 -3.45 1.00 -16.85
C SER A 25 -3.22 1.09 -15.33
N VAL A 26 -1.97 0.93 -14.86
CA VAL A 26 -1.64 0.77 -13.43
C VAL A 26 -1.78 2.07 -12.62
N ALA A 27 -1.67 3.22 -13.28
CA ALA A 27 -1.83 4.52 -12.64
C ALA A 27 -3.23 4.69 -12.04
N HIS A 28 -4.27 4.12 -12.66
CA HIS A 28 -5.65 4.20 -12.14
C HIS A 28 -5.84 3.60 -10.74
N LEU A 29 -4.96 2.71 -10.27
CA LEU A 29 -5.06 2.13 -8.92
C LEU A 29 -4.76 3.15 -7.82
N PHE A 30 -4.00 4.22 -8.14
CA PHE A 30 -3.60 5.27 -7.20
C PHE A 30 -4.05 6.67 -7.63
N ILE A 31 -4.71 6.81 -8.78
CA ILE A 31 -5.32 8.08 -9.21
C ILE A 31 -6.65 8.32 -8.49
N ASP A 32 -7.23 7.28 -7.89
CA ASP A 32 -8.42 7.44 -7.08
C ASP A 32 -8.14 8.34 -5.88
N GLU A 33 -8.95 9.40 -5.76
CA GLU A 33 -8.79 10.48 -4.78
C GLU A 33 -8.76 9.93 -3.35
N THR A 34 -9.64 9.00 -3.03
CA THR A 34 -9.76 8.41 -1.69
C THR A 34 -8.56 7.53 -1.33
N SER A 35 -8.07 6.72 -2.28
CA SER A 35 -6.83 5.97 -2.07
C SER A 35 -5.64 6.90 -1.80
N SER A 36 -5.58 8.05 -2.48
CA SER A 36 -4.51 9.04 -2.31
C SER A 36 -4.57 9.73 -0.95
N GLU A 37 -5.76 10.11 -0.49
CA GLU A 37 -5.97 10.73 0.83
C GLU A 37 -5.54 9.80 1.96
N VAL A 38 -5.89 8.51 1.89
CA VAL A 38 -5.46 7.52 2.89
C VAL A 38 -3.92 7.38 2.89
N LEU A 39 -3.28 7.30 1.71
CA LEU A 39 -1.82 7.22 1.63
C LEU A 39 -1.13 8.47 2.17
N ASP A 40 -1.70 9.65 1.94
CA ASP A 40 -1.21 10.92 2.46
C ASP A 40 -1.31 10.98 4.00
N GLU A 41 -2.39 10.48 4.58
CA GLU A 41 -2.52 10.41 6.04
C GLU A 41 -1.59 9.35 6.64
N LEU A 42 -1.44 8.19 6.00
CA LEU A 42 -0.44 7.19 6.39
C LEU A 42 0.99 7.75 6.34
N TYR A 43 1.28 8.65 5.39
CA TYR A 43 2.54 9.40 5.34
C TYR A 43 2.68 10.36 6.52
N ARG A 44 1.63 11.15 6.82
CA ARG A 44 1.64 12.14 7.92
C ARG A 44 1.86 11.45 9.26
N VAL A 45 1.12 10.37 9.54
CA VAL A 45 1.28 9.52 10.74
C VAL A 45 2.71 9.00 10.84
N SER A 46 3.22 8.37 9.77
CA SER A 46 4.59 7.83 9.75
C SER A 46 5.66 8.92 10.00
N LYS A 47 5.50 10.09 9.39
CA LYS A 47 6.43 11.21 9.54
C LYS A 47 6.45 11.75 10.95
N GLU A 48 5.27 11.90 11.56
CA GLU A 48 5.13 12.41 12.93
C GLU A 48 5.62 11.39 13.95
N TYR A 49 5.21 10.13 13.83
CA TYR A 49 5.68 9.08 14.73
C TYR A 49 7.21 8.88 14.67
N THR A 50 7.78 8.80 13.47
CA THR A 50 9.23 8.57 13.31
C THR A 50 10.08 9.83 13.49
N GLN A 51 9.44 11.01 13.56
CA GLN A 51 10.09 12.32 13.51
C GLN A 51 11.08 12.44 12.34
N SER A 52 10.80 11.77 11.22
CA SER A 52 11.74 11.60 10.12
C SER A 52 11.05 11.56 8.76
N ARG A 53 11.07 12.71 8.07
CA ARG A 53 10.59 12.83 6.67
C ARG A 53 11.21 11.78 5.74
N PRO A 54 12.53 11.55 5.71
CA PRO A 54 13.12 10.55 4.81
C PRO A 54 12.63 9.12 5.06
N LYS A 55 12.41 8.74 6.34
CA LYS A 55 11.87 7.42 6.68
C LYS A 55 10.43 7.27 6.21
N ALA A 56 9.57 8.23 6.54
CA ALA A 56 8.16 8.22 6.11
C ALA A 56 8.00 8.19 4.59
N GLN A 57 8.77 9.01 3.86
CA GLN A 57 8.78 8.98 2.40
C GLN A 57 9.23 7.63 1.85
N ARG A 58 10.16 6.95 2.52
CA ARG A 58 10.64 5.63 2.11
C ARG A 58 9.56 4.57 2.27
N VAL A 59 8.86 4.55 3.40
CA VAL A 59 7.77 3.60 3.68
C VAL A 59 6.68 3.70 2.61
N ILE A 60 6.18 4.91 2.35
CA ILE A 60 5.10 5.15 1.36
C ILE A 60 5.55 4.81 -0.06
N LYS A 61 6.78 5.19 -0.43
CA LYS A 61 7.37 4.81 -1.73
C LYS A 61 7.44 3.30 -1.89
N ASP A 62 7.83 2.57 -0.85
CA ASP A 62 7.93 1.12 -0.90
C ASP A 62 6.54 0.47 -0.98
N LEU A 63 5.54 1.00 -0.27
CA LEU A 63 4.12 0.61 -0.37
C LEU A 63 3.61 0.76 -1.81
N ILE A 64 3.73 1.96 -2.40
CA ILE A 64 3.28 2.23 -3.77
C ILE A 64 3.99 1.28 -4.75
N LYS A 65 5.31 1.07 -4.61
CA LYS A 65 6.05 0.17 -5.50
C LYS A 65 5.59 -1.28 -5.42
N VAL A 66 5.28 -1.77 -4.22
CA VAL A 66 4.75 -3.13 -4.02
C VAL A 66 3.38 -3.25 -4.67
N ALA A 67 2.45 -2.35 -4.34
CA ALA A 67 1.09 -2.43 -4.84
C ALA A 67 1.00 -2.23 -6.37
N VAL A 68 1.83 -1.35 -6.97
CA VAL A 68 1.99 -1.27 -8.45
C VAL A 68 2.45 -2.60 -9.05
N LYS A 69 3.44 -3.26 -8.44
CA LYS A 69 3.97 -4.54 -8.94
C LYS A 69 2.93 -5.66 -8.88
N VAL A 70 2.21 -5.76 -7.77
CA VAL A 70 1.14 -6.76 -7.58
C VAL A 70 0.01 -6.52 -8.59
N ALA A 71 -0.40 -5.27 -8.79
CA ALA A 71 -1.42 -4.93 -9.78
C ALA A 71 -1.00 -5.29 -11.21
N VAL A 72 0.27 -5.08 -11.57
CA VAL A 72 0.82 -5.51 -12.87
C VAL A 72 0.76 -7.02 -13.03
N LEU A 73 1.21 -7.78 -12.03
CA LEU A 73 1.17 -9.26 -12.06
C LEU A 73 -0.26 -9.78 -12.23
N HIS A 74 -1.20 -9.26 -11.44
CA HIS A 74 -2.61 -9.65 -11.51
C HIS A 74 -3.21 -9.35 -12.90
N ARG A 75 -3.00 -8.13 -13.42
CA ARG A 75 -3.57 -7.72 -14.73
C ARG A 75 -2.92 -8.41 -15.92
N SER A 76 -1.67 -8.84 -15.78
CA SER A 76 -0.95 -9.55 -16.83
C SER A 76 -1.27 -11.05 -16.83
N GLY A 77 -2.13 -11.52 -15.91
CA GLY A 77 -2.47 -12.93 -15.78
C GLY A 77 -1.29 -13.80 -15.35
N CYS A 78 -0.31 -13.23 -14.63
CA CYS A 78 0.88 -13.97 -14.20
C CYS A 78 0.58 -14.96 -13.07
N PHE A 79 -0.52 -14.77 -12.33
CA PHE A 79 -0.87 -15.64 -11.21
C PHE A 79 -1.58 -16.92 -11.66
N GLY A 80 -1.07 -18.06 -11.19
CA GLY A 80 -1.74 -19.35 -11.32
C GLY A 80 -2.95 -19.50 -10.37
N PRO A 81 -3.70 -20.61 -10.44
CA PRO A 81 -4.90 -20.81 -9.61
C PRO A 81 -4.65 -20.73 -8.10
N GLY A 82 -3.54 -21.30 -7.61
CA GLY A 82 -3.17 -21.22 -6.19
C GLY A 82 -2.83 -19.78 -5.75
N GLU A 83 -2.15 -19.03 -6.61
CA GLU A 83 -1.79 -17.63 -6.36
C GLU A 83 -3.03 -16.72 -6.44
N LEU A 84 -4.00 -17.00 -7.31
CA LEU A 84 -5.28 -16.29 -7.33
C LEU A 84 -6.11 -16.56 -6.05
N ALA A 85 -6.01 -17.75 -5.48
CA ALA A 85 -6.59 -18.05 -4.17
C ALA A 85 -5.90 -17.24 -3.06
N LEU A 86 -4.56 -17.17 -3.07
CA LEU A 86 -3.79 -16.31 -2.15
C LEU A 86 -4.14 -14.82 -2.31
N ALA A 87 -4.31 -14.33 -3.53
CA ALA A 87 -4.73 -12.96 -3.80
C ALA A 87 -6.14 -12.68 -3.22
N THR A 88 -7.05 -13.65 -3.34
CA THR A 88 -8.39 -13.56 -2.73
C THR A 88 -8.30 -13.54 -1.21
N GLN A 89 -7.47 -14.41 -0.61
CA GLN A 89 -7.24 -14.45 0.83
C GLN A 89 -6.60 -13.16 1.35
N PHE A 90 -5.62 -12.62 0.62
CA PHE A 90 -5.00 -11.32 0.93
C PHE A 90 -6.05 -10.21 0.97
N ARG A 91 -6.93 -10.13 -0.03
CA ARG A 91 -8.02 -9.15 -0.04
C ARG A 91 -8.97 -9.30 1.14
N GLN A 92 -9.36 -10.52 1.48
CA GLN A 92 -10.22 -10.78 2.64
C GLN A 92 -9.57 -10.32 3.95
N LYS A 93 -8.28 -10.64 4.14
CA LYS A 93 -7.51 -10.21 5.32
C LYS A 93 -7.33 -8.69 5.37
N LEU A 94 -7.06 -8.05 4.24
CA LEU A 94 -6.93 -6.60 4.15
C LEU A 94 -8.25 -5.90 4.50
N ARG A 95 -9.37 -6.41 3.96
CA ARG A 95 -10.72 -5.93 4.29
C ARG A 95 -11.03 -6.12 5.78
N GLN A 96 -10.68 -7.27 6.35
CA GLN A 96 -10.82 -7.53 7.79
C GLN A 96 -10.01 -6.53 8.62
N GLY A 97 -8.74 -6.31 8.27
CA GLY A 97 -7.88 -5.32 8.93
C GLY A 97 -8.47 -3.91 8.87
N ALA A 98 -9.00 -3.49 7.72
CA ALA A 98 -9.66 -2.19 7.57
C ALA A 98 -10.91 -2.07 8.45
N MET A 99 -11.77 -3.09 8.48
CA MET A 99 -12.97 -3.08 9.35
C MET A 99 -12.61 -3.07 10.83
N THR A 100 -11.56 -3.80 11.24
CA THR A 100 -11.06 -3.78 12.62
C THR A 100 -10.49 -2.42 12.99
N ALA A 101 -9.71 -1.80 12.11
CA ALA A 101 -9.18 -0.46 12.34
C ALA A 101 -10.31 0.59 12.49
N LEU A 102 -11.35 0.51 11.66
CA LEU A 102 -12.55 1.34 11.81
C LEU A 102 -13.24 1.13 13.15
N SER A 103 -13.48 -0.13 13.51
CA SER A 103 -14.17 -0.48 14.75
C SER A 103 -13.43 0.08 15.98
N PHE A 104 -12.10 -0.02 15.99
CA PHE A 104 -11.28 0.55 17.06
C PHE A 104 -11.28 2.09 17.09
N GLY A 105 -11.50 2.75 15.96
CA GLY A 105 -11.58 4.21 15.90
C GLY A 105 -12.97 4.76 16.24
N GLU A 106 -14.02 3.94 16.10
CA GLU A 106 -15.41 4.32 16.34
C GLU A 106 -15.91 4.00 17.76
N VAL A 107 -15.32 3.00 18.41
CA VAL A 107 -15.77 2.51 19.71
C VAL A 107 -14.70 2.75 20.77
N ASP A 108 -15.00 3.64 21.71
CA ASP A 108 -14.11 4.00 22.82
C ASP A 108 -13.66 2.76 23.62
N PHE A 109 -12.40 2.77 24.03
CA PHE A 109 -11.78 1.74 24.89
C PHE A 109 -11.73 0.31 24.31
N THR A 110 -11.91 0.13 23.00
CA THR A 110 -11.82 -1.20 22.34
C THR A 110 -10.48 -1.48 21.68
N PHE A 111 -9.62 -0.47 21.52
CA PHE A 111 -8.38 -0.62 20.76
C PHE A 111 -7.42 -1.63 21.42
N GLU A 112 -7.02 -2.63 20.62
CA GLU A 112 -6.00 -3.60 20.98
C GLU A 112 -4.90 -3.65 19.90
N ALA A 113 -3.74 -3.05 20.20
CA ALA A 113 -2.61 -2.98 19.26
C ALA A 113 -2.19 -4.36 18.74
N ALA A 114 -2.18 -5.38 19.60
CA ALA A 114 -1.79 -6.75 19.24
C ALA A 114 -2.72 -7.38 18.19
N VAL A 115 -4.02 -7.08 18.25
CA VAL A 115 -5.00 -7.59 17.28
C VAL A 115 -4.74 -7.00 15.90
N LEU A 116 -4.61 -5.67 15.82
CA LEU A 116 -4.38 -5.00 14.54
C LEU A 116 -2.98 -5.32 13.96
N ALA A 117 -1.95 -5.35 14.80
CA ALA A 117 -0.61 -5.79 14.40
C ALA A 117 -0.62 -7.23 13.85
N GLY A 118 -1.37 -8.13 14.49
CA GLY A 118 -1.56 -9.51 14.03
C GLY A 118 -2.24 -9.59 12.66
N LEU A 119 -3.28 -8.80 12.41
CA LEU A 119 -3.96 -8.75 11.11
C LEU A 119 -3.04 -8.22 10.00
N LEU A 120 -2.27 -7.17 10.29
CA LEU A 120 -1.29 -6.61 9.35
C LEU A 120 -0.16 -7.60 9.06
N THR A 121 0.31 -8.31 10.07
CA THR A 121 1.31 -9.38 9.92
C THR A 121 0.79 -10.51 9.03
N GLN A 122 -0.46 -10.92 9.20
CA GLN A 122 -1.07 -11.91 8.33
C GLN A 122 -1.20 -11.41 6.88
N CYS A 123 -1.53 -10.13 6.67
CA CYS A 123 -1.54 -9.53 5.34
C CYS A 123 -0.14 -9.55 4.71
N ARG A 124 0.91 -9.25 5.49
CA ARG A 124 2.31 -9.32 5.06
C ARG A 124 2.68 -10.71 4.57
N ASP A 125 2.39 -11.72 5.37
CA ASP A 125 2.83 -13.09 5.12
C ASP A 125 2.10 -13.68 3.90
N THR A 126 0.77 -13.47 3.79
CA THR A 126 0.02 -13.87 2.60
C THR A 126 0.50 -13.13 1.35
N LEU A 127 0.88 -11.85 1.45
CA LEU A 127 1.42 -11.10 0.32
C LEU A 127 2.80 -11.59 -0.10
N LEU A 128 3.66 -11.94 0.86
CA LEU A 128 4.98 -12.52 0.58
C LEU A 128 4.84 -13.84 -0.18
N GLU A 129 3.94 -14.73 0.26
CA GLU A 129 3.65 -16.00 -0.42
C GLU A 129 3.11 -15.77 -1.83
N LEU A 130 2.16 -14.84 -2.00
CA LEU A 130 1.58 -14.50 -3.30
C LEU A 130 2.63 -14.10 -4.35
N VAL A 131 3.68 -13.39 -3.93
CA VAL A 131 4.66 -12.81 -4.86
C VAL A 131 5.98 -13.58 -4.92
N GLU A 132 6.11 -14.68 -4.15
CA GLU A 132 7.36 -15.38 -3.90
C GLU A 132 8.10 -15.78 -5.20
N ASN A 133 7.35 -16.28 -6.18
CA ASN A 133 7.89 -16.75 -7.46
C ASN A 133 7.96 -15.65 -8.55
N HIS A 134 7.51 -14.44 -8.25
CA HIS A 134 7.33 -13.37 -9.25
C HIS A 134 8.21 -12.15 -8.99
N LEU A 135 8.52 -11.86 -7.73
CA LEU A 135 9.23 -10.66 -7.33
C LEU A 135 10.60 -10.96 -6.74
N THR A 136 11.47 -9.96 -6.82
CA THR A 136 12.85 -10.07 -6.34
C THR A 136 12.92 -9.97 -4.81
N PRO A 137 14.02 -10.42 -4.17
CA PRO A 137 14.25 -10.24 -2.73
C PRO A 137 14.08 -8.79 -2.27
N LYS A 138 14.53 -7.82 -3.10
CA LYS A 138 14.33 -6.39 -2.86
C LYS A 138 12.85 -5.99 -2.72
N SER A 139 11.94 -6.68 -3.39
CA SER A 139 10.50 -6.44 -3.25
C SER A 139 9.94 -7.09 -2.00
N HIS A 140 10.45 -8.26 -1.60
CA HIS A 140 10.13 -8.89 -0.31
C HIS A 140 10.55 -8.01 0.86
N ASP A 141 11.75 -7.42 0.79
CA ASP A 141 12.23 -6.48 1.82
C ASP A 141 11.37 -5.22 1.90
N ARG A 142 10.80 -4.77 0.77
CA ARG A 142 9.84 -3.64 0.77
C ARG A 142 8.52 -4.02 1.43
N ILE A 143 8.02 -5.24 1.18
CA ILE A 143 6.81 -5.74 1.83
C ILE A 143 7.03 -5.75 3.34
N ARG A 144 8.12 -6.36 3.82
CA ARG A 144 8.47 -6.36 5.25
C ARG A 144 8.61 -4.94 5.79
N HIS A 145 9.40 -4.09 5.13
CA HIS A 145 9.59 -2.70 5.57
C HIS A 145 8.29 -1.92 5.75
N VAL A 146 7.29 -2.12 4.88
CA VAL A 146 5.99 -1.45 4.99
C VAL A 146 5.17 -2.03 6.15
N PHE A 147 5.00 -3.36 6.16
CA PHE A 147 4.13 -3.99 7.15
C PHE A 147 4.73 -3.92 8.55
N ASP A 148 6.03 -4.16 8.72
CA ASP A 148 6.70 -4.08 10.01
C ASP A 148 6.61 -2.66 10.61
N HIS A 149 6.54 -1.62 9.77
CA HIS A 149 6.31 -0.25 10.23
C HIS A 149 4.88 -0.04 10.73
N TYR A 150 3.87 -0.42 9.94
CA TYR A 150 2.48 -0.19 10.30
C TYR A 150 1.92 -1.20 11.32
N SER A 151 2.60 -2.34 11.52
CA SER A 151 2.29 -3.31 12.56
C SER A 151 3.08 -3.09 13.85
N ASP A 152 3.89 -2.03 13.94
CA ASP A 152 4.59 -1.65 15.17
C ASP A 152 3.55 -1.32 16.25
N PRO A 153 3.49 -2.08 17.37
CA PRO A 153 2.51 -1.83 18.42
C PRO A 153 2.62 -0.43 19.03
N ASP A 154 3.82 0.15 19.05
CA ASP A 154 4.04 1.50 19.59
C ASP A 154 3.48 2.56 18.63
N LEU A 155 3.64 2.38 17.31
CA LEU A 155 3.00 3.23 16.29
C LEU A 155 1.49 3.13 16.38
N LEU A 156 0.96 1.91 16.45
CA LEU A 156 -0.49 1.69 16.55
C LEU A 156 -1.04 2.33 17.83
N SER A 157 -0.35 2.17 18.97
CA SER A 157 -0.77 2.79 20.23
C SER A 157 -0.74 4.31 20.16
N ALA A 158 0.26 4.90 19.49
CA ALA A 158 0.31 6.33 19.24
C ALA A 158 -0.84 6.79 18.32
N LEU A 159 -1.12 6.05 17.24
CA LEU A 159 -2.17 6.36 16.26
C LEU A 159 -3.57 6.39 16.88
N TYR A 160 -3.86 5.47 17.81
CA TYR A 160 -5.12 5.45 18.58
C TYR A 160 -5.06 6.28 19.87
N GLY A 161 -3.97 7.01 20.08
CA GLY A 161 -3.80 7.97 21.17
C GLY A 161 -4.36 9.35 20.84
N PRO A 162 -4.42 10.25 21.85
CA PRO A 162 -5.03 11.57 21.71
C PRO A 162 -4.33 12.45 20.67
N ASP A 163 -3.01 12.34 20.53
CA ASP A 163 -2.20 13.19 19.64
C ASP A 163 -2.48 12.94 18.15
N PHE A 164 -2.97 11.75 17.79
CA PHE A 164 -3.22 11.36 16.41
C PHE A 164 -4.70 11.32 16.02
N THR A 165 -5.61 11.77 16.90
CA THR A 165 -7.07 11.70 16.70
C THR A 165 -7.52 12.26 15.35
N GLN A 166 -6.96 13.41 14.93
CA GLN A 166 -7.31 14.01 13.63
C GLN A 166 -6.86 13.16 12.44
N HIS A 167 -5.66 12.56 12.53
CA HIS A 167 -5.13 11.69 11.48
C HIS A 167 -5.91 10.38 11.41
N LEU A 168 -6.20 9.77 12.57
CA LEU A 168 -7.00 8.56 12.68
C LEU A 168 -8.39 8.77 12.08
N GLY A 169 -9.08 9.86 12.40
CA GLY A 169 -10.40 10.16 11.86
C GLY A 169 -10.42 10.19 10.33
N LYS A 170 -9.45 10.85 9.71
CA LYS A 170 -9.34 10.90 8.23
C LYS A 170 -8.99 9.55 7.60
N ILE A 171 -8.13 8.77 8.25
CA ILE A 171 -7.82 7.40 7.81
C ILE A 171 -9.10 6.56 7.87
N CYS A 172 -9.86 6.63 8.96
CA CYS A 172 -11.12 5.93 9.10
C CYS A 172 -12.13 6.36 8.04
N ASP A 173 -12.31 7.66 7.79
CA ASP A 173 -13.23 8.13 6.74
C ASP A 173 -12.84 7.59 5.36
N GLY A 174 -11.55 7.61 5.03
CA GLY A 174 -11.04 7.06 3.78
C GLY A 174 -11.21 5.54 3.69
N LEU A 175 -10.91 4.79 4.76
CA LEU A 175 -11.10 3.33 4.81
C LEU A 175 -12.58 2.95 4.66
N ARG A 176 -13.48 3.68 5.32
CA ARG A 176 -14.93 3.45 5.19
C ARG A 176 -15.38 3.63 3.74
N LYS A 177 -14.98 4.74 3.11
CA LYS A 177 -15.31 5.00 1.70
C LYS A 177 -14.75 3.94 0.76
N LEU A 178 -13.52 3.48 0.96
CA LEU A 178 -12.95 2.38 0.16
C LEU A 178 -13.68 1.05 0.36
N LEU A 179 -14.18 0.76 1.57
CA LEU A 179 -14.99 -0.43 1.85
C LEU A 179 -16.35 -0.36 1.16
N ASP A 180 -17.01 0.80 1.21
CA ASP A 180 -18.32 1.05 0.61
C ASP A 180 -18.27 0.98 -0.93
N GLU A 181 -17.18 1.47 -1.52
CA GLU A 181 -16.93 1.42 -2.97
C GLU A 181 -16.40 0.06 -3.45
N GLY A 182 -16.16 -0.90 -2.55
CA GLY A 182 -15.64 -2.22 -2.88
C GLY A 182 -14.20 -2.22 -3.41
N LYS A 183 -13.41 -1.21 -3.04
CA LYS A 183 -12.02 -1.00 -3.47
C LYS A 183 -10.98 -1.65 -2.56
N LEU A 184 -11.41 -2.30 -1.47
CA LEU A 184 -10.60 -3.14 -0.58
C LEU A 184 -10.83 -4.65 -0.83
#